data_AF-A0AAV2AK33-F1
#
_entry.id   AF-A0AAV2AK33-F1
#
_cell.length_a   1.000
_cell.length_b   1.000
_cell.length_c   1.000
_cell.angle_alpha   90.00
_cell.angle_beta   90.00
_cell.angle_gamma   90.00
#
_symmetry.space_group_name_H-M   'P 1'
#
loop_
_entity.id
_entity.type
_entity.pdbx_description
1 polymer ?
#
loop_
_entity_poly.entity_id
_entity_poly.type
_entity_poly.pdbx_seq_one_letter_code
_entity_poly.pdbx_strand_id
1 'polypeptide(L)'
;MEEESEDMAFYQAVLKYFRLLSSVFWSFPFTYISNLFFDQNCIQTSKLEICLTIFAIITFAFILYQSIELLRRFLSYYFTSRVKRSLLVNTVQFIRDRDTWELREENCCVYAVKGRRPKMEDRFSVIQDKETGISLYGIFDGHGGEFAADFVEKHLFKGLLKKLQAAVQDKSKENKLTEEFARLLTKEILEVDMELLIKVKAARNVAVERMSSH
;
A
#
# COMPACT_ATOMS: atom_id res chain seq x y z
N MET A 1 -20.19 -12.06 -4.71
CA MET A 1 -21.64 -11.71 -4.69
C MET A 1 -21.93 -10.58 -3.71
N GLU A 2 -21.14 -10.39 -2.64
CA GLU A 2 -21.29 -9.25 -1.72
C GLU A 2 -20.70 -7.93 -2.25
N GLU A 3 -19.58 -7.95 -2.97
CA GLU A 3 -18.96 -6.72 -3.54
C GLU A 3 -19.90 -5.96 -4.50
N GLU A 4 -20.65 -6.66 -5.35
CA GLU A 4 -21.62 -6.05 -6.26
C GLU A 4 -22.81 -5.38 -5.51
N SER A 5 -23.14 -5.90 -4.32
CA SER A 5 -24.22 -5.36 -3.50
C SER A 5 -23.83 -4.07 -2.75
N GLU A 6 -22.55 -3.95 -2.37
CA GLU A 6 -22.03 -2.77 -1.68
C GLU A 6 -21.83 -1.58 -2.62
N ASP A 7 -21.34 -1.84 -3.84
CA ASP A 7 -21.21 -0.81 -4.87
C ASP A 7 -22.59 -0.23 -5.25
N MET A 8 -23.62 -1.07 -5.33
CA MET A 8 -25.00 -0.62 -5.56
C MET A 8 -25.50 0.32 -4.44
N ALA A 9 -25.20 0.02 -3.18
CA ALA A 9 -25.59 0.87 -2.05
C ALA A 9 -24.85 2.22 -2.06
N PHE A 10 -23.58 2.24 -2.46
CA PHE A 10 -22.80 3.47 -2.63
C PHE A 10 -23.38 4.35 -3.75
N TYR A 11 -23.66 3.78 -4.92
CA TYR A 11 -24.26 4.51 -6.03
C TYR A 11 -25.63 5.10 -5.64
N GLN A 12 -26.44 4.35 -4.88
CA GLN A 12 -27.72 4.85 -4.37
C GLN A 12 -27.56 6.01 -3.38
N ALA A 13 -26.54 5.98 -2.52
CA ALA A 13 -26.25 7.06 -1.58
C ALA A 13 -25.81 8.34 -2.30
N VAL A 14 -24.92 8.21 -3.29
CA VAL A 14 -24.47 9.33 -4.13
C VAL A 14 -25.64 9.95 -4.88
N LEU A 15 -26.51 9.14 -5.50
CA LEU A 15 -27.69 9.63 -6.22
C LEU A 15 -28.70 10.33 -5.30
N LYS A 16 -28.89 9.85 -4.06
CA LYS A 16 -29.73 10.54 -3.07
C LYS A 16 -29.16 11.91 -2.70
N TYR A 17 -27.85 12.02 -2.53
CA TYR A 17 -27.18 13.28 -2.22
C TYR A 17 -27.30 14.30 -3.36
N PHE A 18 -27.08 13.87 -4.60
CA PHE A 18 -27.27 14.72 -5.78
C PHE A 18 -28.72 15.18 -5.95
N ARG A 19 -29.71 14.33 -5.65
CA ARG A 19 -31.13 14.74 -5.65
C ARG A 19 -31.42 15.79 -4.59
N LEU A 20 -30.86 15.65 -3.40
CA LEU A 20 -31.02 16.61 -2.32
C LEU A 20 -30.41 17.97 -2.72
N LEU A 21 -29.19 17.97 -3.26
CA LEU A 21 -28.57 19.16 -3.87
C LEU A 21 -29.44 19.78 -4.96
N SER A 22 -29.97 18.97 -5.89
CA SER A 22 -30.83 19.47 -6.97
C SER A 22 -32.13 20.12 -6.46
N SER A 23 -32.70 19.61 -5.36
CA SER A 23 -33.89 20.20 -4.74
C SER A 23 -33.59 21.52 -4.03
N VAL A 24 -32.40 21.67 -3.44
CA VAL A 24 -31.96 22.92 -2.80
C VAL A 24 -31.66 23.99 -3.86
N PHE A 25 -31.05 23.60 -4.99
CA PHE A 25 -30.81 24.50 -6.12
C PHE A 25 -32.10 24.98 -6.79
N TRP A 26 -33.12 24.12 -6.90
CA TRP A 26 -34.45 24.52 -7.40
C TRP A 26 -35.28 25.34 -6.39
N SER A 27 -34.93 25.28 -5.10
CA SER A 27 -35.60 26.06 -4.05
C SER A 27 -34.98 27.45 -3.84
N PHE A 28 -33.88 27.78 -4.53
CA PHE A 28 -33.37 29.14 -4.59
C PHE A 28 -34.29 29.98 -5.50
N PRO A 29 -34.81 31.13 -5.04
CA PRO A 29 -35.77 31.91 -5.82
C PRO A 29 -35.01 32.64 -6.93
N PHE A 30 -34.85 31.99 -8.09
CA PHE A 30 -34.32 32.59 -9.31
C PHE A 30 -35.14 33.81 -9.74
N THR A 31 -36.38 33.91 -9.26
CA THR A 31 -37.29 35.05 -9.41
C THR A 31 -36.83 36.32 -8.69
N TYR A 32 -35.97 36.23 -7.67
CA TYR A 32 -35.47 37.42 -6.96
C TYR A 32 -34.38 38.14 -7.76
N ILE A 33 -33.58 37.38 -8.53
CA ILE A 33 -32.52 37.93 -9.39
C ILE A 33 -33.14 38.54 -10.65
N SER A 34 -34.20 37.94 -11.22
CA SER A 34 -34.85 38.48 -12.41
C SER A 34 -35.52 39.84 -12.19
N ASN A 35 -36.11 40.06 -11.01
CA ASN A 35 -36.76 41.34 -10.69
C ASN A 35 -35.76 42.48 -10.45
N LEU A 36 -34.51 42.18 -10.10
CA LEU A 36 -33.42 43.16 -9.94
C LEU A 36 -33.02 43.84 -11.27
N PHE A 37 -33.19 43.14 -12.40
CA PHE A 37 -32.77 43.64 -13.71
C PHE A 37 -33.88 44.38 -14.48
N PHE A 38 -35.14 44.32 -14.03
CA PHE A 38 -36.29 44.82 -14.81
C PHE A 38 -36.99 46.05 -14.24
N ASP A 39 -36.71 46.50 -13.01
CA ASP A 39 -37.39 47.68 -12.44
C ASP A 39 -36.57 48.96 -12.66
N GLN A 40 -37.05 49.82 -13.57
CA GLN A 40 -36.32 50.99 -14.07
C GLN A 40 -36.55 52.27 -13.28
N ASN A 41 -37.22 52.24 -12.12
CA ASN A 41 -37.58 53.45 -11.38
C ASN A 41 -37.32 53.36 -9.87
N CYS A 42 -36.07 53.50 -9.42
CA CYS A 42 -35.73 54.12 -8.13
C CYS A 42 -34.21 54.36 -7.98
N ILE A 43 -33.79 55.63 -8.05
CA ILE A 43 -32.39 56.06 -8.13
C ILE A 43 -31.64 56.04 -6.78
N GLN A 44 -32.24 55.52 -5.69
CA GLN A 44 -31.58 55.47 -4.37
C GLN A 44 -31.67 54.11 -3.63
N THR A 45 -32.40 53.13 -4.16
CA THR A 45 -32.53 51.76 -3.60
C THR A 45 -31.57 50.75 -4.24
N SER A 46 -30.99 51.08 -5.39
CA SER A 46 -30.12 50.19 -6.18
C SER A 46 -28.86 49.72 -5.45
N LYS A 47 -28.26 50.55 -4.58
CA LYS A 47 -27.07 50.17 -3.83
C LYS A 47 -27.35 49.05 -2.82
N LEU A 48 -28.51 49.09 -2.16
CA LEU A 48 -28.85 48.13 -1.10
C LEU A 48 -29.14 46.74 -1.68
N GLU A 49 -29.83 46.70 -2.82
CA GLU A 49 -30.14 45.43 -3.49
C GLU A 49 -28.89 44.77 -4.10
N ILE A 50 -27.98 45.58 -4.68
CA ILE A 50 -26.67 45.08 -5.13
C ILE A 50 -25.86 44.54 -3.93
N CYS A 51 -25.87 45.22 -2.78
CA CYS A 51 -25.22 44.72 -1.57
C CYS A 51 -25.83 43.39 -1.10
N LEU A 52 -27.16 43.24 -1.16
CA LEU A 52 -27.85 42.01 -0.77
C LEU A 52 -27.54 40.84 -1.73
N THR A 53 -27.43 41.09 -3.03
CA THR A 53 -27.07 40.02 -3.99
C THR A 53 -25.62 39.57 -3.84
N ILE A 54 -24.69 40.51 -3.62
CA ILE A 54 -23.30 40.17 -3.32
C ILE A 54 -23.21 39.37 -2.03
N PHE A 55 -23.95 39.76 -0.99
CA PHE A 55 -24.01 39.03 0.27
C PHE A 55 -24.60 37.61 0.09
N ALA A 56 -25.63 37.45 -0.73
CA ALA A 56 -26.20 36.14 -1.06
C ALA A 56 -25.20 35.24 -1.80
N ILE A 57 -24.40 35.79 -2.73
CA ILE A 57 -23.35 35.04 -3.45
C ILE A 57 -22.24 34.59 -2.49
N ILE A 58 -21.79 35.49 -1.60
CA ILE A 58 -20.74 35.17 -0.63
C ILE A 58 -21.20 34.09 0.35
N THR A 59 -22.43 34.20 0.88
CA THR A 59 -22.99 33.20 1.79
C THR A 59 -23.18 31.85 1.10
N PHE A 60 -23.62 31.84 -0.16
CA PHE A 60 -23.71 30.63 -0.97
C PHE A 60 -22.34 29.97 -1.21
N ALA A 61 -21.31 30.75 -1.56
CA ALA A 61 -19.95 30.25 -1.73
C ALA A 61 -19.39 29.66 -0.43
N PHE A 62 -19.69 30.27 0.71
CA PHE A 62 -19.29 29.76 2.03
C PHE A 62 -19.95 28.41 2.35
N ILE A 63 -21.24 28.26 2.06
CA ILE A 63 -21.98 26.99 2.24
C ILE A 63 -21.41 25.89 1.33
N LEU A 64 -21.09 26.22 0.07
CA LEU A 64 -20.45 25.28 -0.85
C LEU A 64 -19.07 24.84 -0.35
N TYR A 65 -18.24 25.77 0.11
CA TYR A 65 -16.94 25.46 0.69
C TYR A 65 -17.06 24.51 1.89
N GLN A 66 -17.98 24.81 2.82
CA GLN A 66 -18.22 23.98 3.99
C GLN A 66 -18.72 22.57 3.61
N SER A 67 -19.56 22.49 2.56
CA SER A 67 -20.07 21.21 2.04
C SER A 67 -18.97 20.37 1.41
N ILE A 68 -18.04 21.00 0.67
CA ILE A 68 -16.86 20.33 0.10
C ILE A 68 -15.93 19.85 1.21
N GLU A 69 -15.72 20.63 2.26
CA GLU A 69 -14.88 20.23 3.40
C GLU A 69 -15.50 19.07 4.18
N LEU A 70 -16.82 19.05 4.37
CA LEU A 70 -17.55 17.92 4.93
C LEU A 70 -17.44 16.69 4.04
N LEU A 71 -17.57 16.84 2.72
CA LEU A 71 -17.36 15.76 1.78
C LEU A 71 -15.92 15.25 1.85
N ARG A 72 -14.90 16.13 1.92
CA ARG A 72 -13.50 15.76 2.08
C ARG A 72 -13.27 14.97 3.36
N ARG A 73 -13.90 15.38 4.47
CA ARG A 73 -13.83 14.66 5.76
C ARG A 73 -14.56 13.33 5.71
N PHE A 74 -15.70 13.25 5.03
CA PHE A 74 -16.44 12.01 4.86
C PHE A 74 -15.70 11.04 3.93
N LEU A 75 -15.16 11.53 2.81
CA LEU A 75 -14.31 10.77 1.91
C LEU A 75 -13.04 10.33 2.63
N SER A 76 -12.42 11.20 3.43
CA SER A 76 -11.28 10.83 4.28
C SER A 76 -11.69 9.81 5.32
N TYR A 77 -12.84 9.94 5.99
CA TYR A 77 -13.30 8.95 6.96
C TYR A 77 -13.58 7.61 6.29
N TYR A 78 -14.24 7.58 5.14
CA TYR A 78 -14.48 6.35 4.38
C TYR A 78 -13.20 5.75 3.81
N PHE A 79 -12.31 6.56 3.25
CA PHE A 79 -11.03 6.13 2.71
C PHE A 79 -10.12 5.65 3.84
N THR A 80 -9.99 6.39 4.94
CA THR A 80 -9.26 5.97 6.13
C THR A 80 -9.92 4.79 6.84
N SER A 81 -11.24 4.59 6.76
CA SER A 81 -11.93 3.40 7.31
C SER A 81 -11.79 2.18 6.42
N ARG A 82 -11.76 2.33 5.09
CA ARG A 82 -11.47 1.26 4.13
C ARG A 82 -9.98 0.90 4.15
N VAL A 83 -9.11 1.89 4.26
CA VAL A 83 -7.68 1.72 4.52
C VAL A 83 -7.45 1.15 5.91
N LYS A 84 -8.15 1.56 6.99
CA LYS A 84 -8.01 0.94 8.33
C LYS A 84 -8.65 -0.43 8.44
N ARG A 85 -9.74 -0.74 7.73
CA ARG A 85 -10.25 -2.12 7.62
C ARG A 85 -9.33 -2.99 6.78
N SER A 86 -8.72 -2.47 5.73
CA SER A 86 -7.62 -3.13 5.02
C SER A 86 -6.37 -3.29 5.92
N LEU A 87 -6.04 -2.28 6.75
CA LEU A 87 -4.89 -2.30 7.66
C LEU A 87 -5.15 -3.11 8.93
N LEU A 88 -6.39 -3.34 9.35
CA LEU A 88 -6.75 -4.30 10.41
C LEU A 88 -6.98 -5.70 9.84
N VAL A 89 -7.17 -5.82 8.52
CA VAL A 89 -6.93 -7.03 7.73
C VAL A 89 -5.43 -7.17 7.38
N ASN A 90 -4.53 -6.29 7.87
CA ASN A 90 -3.09 -6.58 7.95
C ASN A 90 -2.77 -7.51 9.13
N THR A 91 -3.51 -8.60 9.25
CA THR A 91 -2.77 -9.85 9.41
C THR A 91 -2.11 -10.07 8.07
N VAL A 92 -0.82 -9.70 7.95
CA VAL A 92 0.09 -10.00 6.85
C VAL A 92 -0.48 -11.11 5.96
N GLN A 93 -1.24 -10.73 4.93
CA GLN A 93 -1.88 -11.69 4.03
C GLN A 93 -0.81 -12.13 3.04
N PHE A 94 0.10 -12.99 3.51
CA PHE A 94 0.73 -13.97 2.63
C PHE A 94 -0.40 -14.82 2.07
N ILE A 95 -1.03 -14.38 0.97
CA ILE A 95 -1.90 -15.26 0.19
C ILE A 95 -0.95 -16.20 -0.53
N ARG A 96 -0.64 -17.31 0.13
CA ARG A 96 0.09 -18.42 -0.46
C ARG A 96 -0.93 -19.32 -1.14
N ASP A 97 -1.41 -18.90 -2.30
CA ASP A 97 -2.05 -19.86 -3.19
C ASP A 97 -0.95 -20.83 -3.70
N ARG A 98 -1.30 -22.07 -4.00
CA ARG A 98 -0.30 -23.06 -4.45
C ARG A 98 0.39 -22.65 -5.77
N ASP A 99 -0.25 -21.77 -6.53
CA ASP A 99 0.18 -21.37 -7.85
C ASP A 99 0.62 -19.90 -7.95
N THR A 100 0.33 -19.06 -6.94
CA THR A 100 0.69 -17.64 -6.94
C THR A 100 1.04 -17.13 -5.55
N TRP A 101 2.11 -16.33 -5.46
CA TRP A 101 2.50 -15.61 -4.25
C TRP A 101 2.51 -14.11 -4.53
N GLU A 102 1.94 -13.34 -3.62
CA GLU A 102 1.93 -11.89 -3.67
C GLU A 102 2.43 -11.31 -2.33
N LEU A 103 3.29 -10.31 -2.41
CA LEU A 103 3.63 -9.43 -1.31
C LEU A 103 3.38 -7.99 -1.77
N ARG A 104 2.65 -7.22 -0.98
CA ARG A 104 2.41 -5.81 -1.22
C ARG A 104 2.77 -5.01 0.02
N GLU A 105 3.80 -4.20 -0.09
CA GLU A 105 4.23 -3.25 0.93
C GLU A 105 4.02 -1.81 0.44
N GLU A 106 4.27 -0.82 1.31
CA GLU A 106 4.05 0.60 1.00
C GLU A 106 4.83 1.06 -0.24
N ASN A 107 6.07 0.59 -0.40
CA ASN A 107 7.01 1.05 -1.43
C ASN A 107 7.49 -0.06 -2.38
N CYS A 108 7.02 -1.30 -2.22
CA CYS A 108 7.39 -2.39 -3.11
C CYS A 108 6.27 -3.41 -3.22
N CYS A 109 6.23 -4.11 -4.35
CA CYS A 109 5.39 -5.28 -4.54
C CYS A 109 6.20 -6.40 -5.18
N VAL A 110 5.88 -7.64 -4.81
CA VAL A 110 6.43 -8.85 -5.39
C VAL A 110 5.29 -9.74 -5.80
N TYR A 111 5.37 -10.28 -7.01
CA TYR A 111 4.40 -11.22 -7.54
C TYR A 111 5.15 -12.38 -8.19
N ALA A 112 4.80 -13.59 -7.79
CA ALA A 112 5.41 -14.81 -8.31
C ALA A 112 4.30 -15.78 -8.72
N VAL A 113 4.46 -16.40 -9.89
CA VAL A 113 3.46 -17.31 -10.49
C VAL A 113 4.16 -18.60 -10.89
N LYS A 114 3.62 -19.73 -10.45
CA LYS A 114 4.14 -21.07 -10.77
C LYS A 114 4.08 -21.40 -12.27
N GLY A 115 3.08 -20.86 -12.96
CA GLY A 115 2.85 -21.11 -14.38
C GLY A 115 2.53 -22.59 -14.66
N ARG A 116 3.13 -23.15 -15.72
CA ARG A 116 2.89 -24.54 -16.16
C ARG A 116 3.70 -25.59 -15.39
N ARG A 117 4.57 -25.18 -14.46
CA ARG A 117 5.44 -26.11 -13.72
C ARG A 117 4.61 -26.94 -12.73
N PRO A 118 5.04 -28.17 -12.37
CA PRO A 118 4.31 -28.98 -11.38
C PRO A 118 4.44 -28.44 -9.95
N LYS A 119 5.55 -27.76 -9.66
CA LYS A 119 5.88 -27.18 -8.34
C LYS A 119 6.41 -25.75 -8.51
N MET A 120 6.29 -24.95 -7.46
CA MET A 120 6.84 -23.59 -7.38
C MET A 120 8.10 -23.64 -6.52
N GLU A 121 9.27 -23.58 -7.16
CA GLU A 121 10.58 -23.64 -6.49
C GLU A 121 11.16 -22.25 -6.20
N ASP A 122 10.66 -21.22 -6.91
CA ASP A 122 10.96 -19.81 -6.69
C ASP A 122 10.65 -19.39 -5.26
N ARG A 123 11.53 -18.57 -4.67
CA ARG A 123 11.35 -17.87 -3.40
C ARG A 123 11.70 -16.41 -3.54
N PHE A 124 11.20 -15.58 -2.63
CA PHE A 124 11.61 -14.18 -2.54
C PHE A 124 11.69 -13.75 -1.08
N SER A 125 12.52 -12.74 -0.81
CA SER A 125 12.62 -12.12 0.51
C SER A 125 12.70 -10.61 0.34
N VAL A 126 11.96 -9.89 1.18
CA VAL A 126 11.96 -8.44 1.24
C VAL A 126 12.14 -8.04 2.69
N ILE A 127 13.14 -7.21 2.96
CA ILE A 127 13.39 -6.64 4.28
C ILE A 127 13.66 -5.15 4.13
N GLN A 128 12.86 -4.33 4.80
CA GLN A 128 13.06 -2.88 4.86
C GLN A 128 13.36 -2.47 6.31
N ASP A 129 14.57 -1.97 6.55
CA ASP A 129 14.94 -1.41 7.84
C ASP A 129 14.81 0.12 7.81
N LYS A 130 13.77 0.62 8.49
CA LYS A 130 13.47 2.06 8.58
C LYS A 130 14.49 2.82 9.45
N GLU A 131 15.22 2.15 10.34
CA GLU A 131 16.17 2.80 11.25
C GLU A 131 17.49 3.13 10.54
N THR A 132 18.04 2.16 9.80
CA THR A 132 19.29 2.36 9.05
C THR A 132 19.09 2.82 7.61
N GLY A 133 17.85 2.76 7.11
CA GLY A 133 17.51 3.05 5.71
C GLY A 133 17.93 1.95 4.74
N ILE A 134 18.37 0.79 5.23
CA ILE A 134 18.79 -0.35 4.41
C ILE A 134 17.55 -1.10 3.93
N SER A 135 17.47 -1.36 2.63
CA SER A 135 16.41 -2.20 2.03
C SER A 135 17.04 -3.32 1.22
N LEU A 136 16.62 -4.55 1.49
CA LEU A 136 17.09 -5.77 0.84
C LEU A 136 15.94 -6.43 0.09
N TYR A 137 16.16 -6.73 -1.18
CA TYR A 137 15.21 -7.38 -2.07
C TYR A 137 15.92 -8.56 -2.76
N GLY A 138 15.35 -9.76 -2.65
CA GLY A 138 15.97 -10.98 -3.14
C GLY A 138 14.96 -11.88 -3.82
N ILE A 139 15.33 -12.41 -4.98
CA ILE A 139 14.58 -13.42 -5.73
C ILE A 139 15.51 -14.63 -5.87
N PHE A 140 15.01 -15.80 -5.52
CA PHE A 140 15.77 -17.05 -5.49
C PHE A 140 15.08 -18.07 -6.40
N ASP A 141 15.71 -18.38 -7.52
CA ASP A 141 15.24 -19.41 -8.46
C ASP A 141 15.74 -20.79 -8.00
N GLY A 142 14.83 -21.62 -7.52
CA GLY A 142 15.14 -22.98 -7.06
C GLY A 142 15.28 -23.97 -8.21
N HIS A 143 16.23 -24.89 -8.11
CA HIS A 143 16.37 -26.01 -9.04
C HIS A 143 16.69 -27.30 -8.30
N GLY A 144 16.09 -28.41 -8.74
CA GLY A 144 16.30 -29.73 -8.12
C GLY A 144 15.56 -29.90 -6.78
N GLY A 145 14.55 -29.07 -6.54
CA GLY A 145 13.75 -29.03 -5.32
C GLY A 145 13.76 -27.65 -4.65
N GLU A 146 12.79 -27.45 -3.76
CA GLU A 146 12.57 -26.16 -3.10
C GLU A 146 13.51 -25.87 -1.91
N PHE A 147 14.17 -26.91 -1.38
CA PHE A 147 14.90 -26.84 -0.11
C PHE A 147 16.00 -25.76 -0.10
N ALA A 148 16.80 -25.65 -1.17
CA ALA A 148 17.88 -24.68 -1.23
C ALA A 148 17.36 -23.24 -1.27
N ALA A 149 16.37 -22.97 -2.13
CA ALA A 149 15.74 -21.65 -2.22
C ALA A 149 15.04 -21.27 -0.91
N ASP A 150 14.29 -22.20 -0.30
CA ASP A 150 13.66 -22.04 1.03
C ASP A 150 14.68 -21.74 2.13
N PHE A 151 15.86 -22.36 2.04
CA PHE A 151 16.93 -22.16 3.00
C PHE A 151 17.52 -20.75 2.90
N VAL A 152 17.87 -20.34 1.68
CA VAL A 152 18.46 -19.03 1.41
C VAL A 152 17.50 -17.91 1.81
N GLU A 153 16.22 -18.03 1.45
CA GLU A 153 15.15 -17.07 1.81
C GLU A 153 15.14 -16.74 3.30
N LYS A 154 15.29 -17.76 4.16
CA LYS A 154 15.15 -17.64 5.61
C LYS A 154 16.42 -17.17 6.33
N HIS A 155 17.59 -17.37 5.73
CA HIS A 155 18.87 -17.18 6.43
C HIS A 155 19.68 -16.01 5.86
N LEU A 156 19.74 -15.85 4.53
CA LEU A 156 20.65 -14.90 3.88
C LEU A 156 20.42 -13.46 4.36
N PHE A 157 19.20 -12.95 4.25
CA PHE A 157 18.94 -11.54 4.59
C PHE A 157 18.98 -11.28 6.09
N LYS A 158 18.67 -12.28 6.92
CA LYS A 158 18.69 -12.16 8.38
C LYS A 158 20.11 -11.96 8.91
N GLY A 159 21.09 -12.69 8.38
CA GLY A 159 22.49 -12.52 8.76
C GLY A 159 23.12 -11.29 8.10
N LEU A 160 22.81 -11.07 6.81
CA LEU A 160 23.31 -9.92 6.05
C LEU A 160 22.89 -8.58 6.69
N LEU A 161 21.61 -8.41 7.04
CA LEU A 161 21.12 -7.15 7.59
C LEU A 161 21.92 -6.72 8.82
N LYS A 162 22.17 -7.64 9.76
CA LYS A 162 22.95 -7.35 10.98
C LYS A 162 24.36 -6.85 10.68
N LYS A 163 25.02 -7.48 9.69
CA LYS A 163 26.37 -7.08 9.25
C LYS A 163 26.36 -5.72 8.58
N LEU A 164 25.35 -5.43 7.76
CA LEU A 164 25.20 -4.14 7.07
C LEU A 164 24.88 -3.02 8.06
N GLN A 165 23.98 -3.25 9.03
CA GLN A 165 23.67 -2.29 10.09
C GLN A 165 24.94 -1.87 10.86
N ALA A 166 25.79 -2.84 11.21
CA ALA A 166 27.08 -2.56 11.86
C ALA A 166 28.04 -1.76 10.97
N ALA A 167 28.05 -2.01 9.65
CA ALA A 167 28.90 -1.29 8.71
C ALA A 167 28.45 0.18 8.50
N VAL A 168 27.14 0.45 8.50
CA VAL A 168 26.59 1.81 8.37
C VAL A 168 26.87 2.66 9.62
N GLN A 169 26.89 2.04 10.79
CA GLN A 169 27.22 2.75 12.04
C GLN A 169 28.70 3.16 12.13
N ASP A 170 29.58 2.49 11.38
CA ASP A 170 31.01 2.76 11.36
C ASP A 170 31.36 3.91 10.39
N LYS A 171 31.40 5.13 10.92
CA LYS A 171 31.74 6.37 10.17
C LYS A 171 33.12 6.32 9.49
N SER A 172 34.02 5.44 9.91
CA SER A 172 35.36 5.34 9.28
C SER A 172 35.30 4.78 7.85
N LYS A 173 34.21 4.10 7.48
CA LYS A 173 34.05 3.39 6.21
C LYS A 173 33.13 4.08 5.21
N GLU A 174 32.65 5.29 5.51
CA GLU A 174 31.66 6.01 4.68
C GLU A 174 32.11 6.13 3.21
N ASN A 175 33.39 6.45 2.98
CA ASN A 175 33.96 6.59 1.63
C ASN A 175 34.16 5.26 0.87
N LYS A 176 34.00 4.10 1.52
CA LYS A 176 34.17 2.75 0.95
C LYS A 176 32.98 1.82 1.23
N LEU A 177 31.83 2.38 1.58
CA LEU A 177 30.68 1.62 2.05
C LEU A 177 30.21 0.58 1.02
N THR A 178 30.24 0.92 -0.27
CA THR A 178 29.87 0.01 -1.37
C THR A 178 30.79 -1.22 -1.47
N GLU A 179 32.10 -1.03 -1.33
CA GLU A 179 33.08 -2.13 -1.37
C GLU A 179 32.90 -3.05 -0.16
N GLU A 180 32.67 -2.45 1.02
CA GLU A 180 32.38 -3.21 2.23
C GLU A 180 31.07 -4.00 2.13
N PHE A 181 30.03 -3.41 1.55
CA PHE A 181 28.75 -4.10 1.32
C PHE A 181 28.91 -5.30 0.37
N ALA A 182 29.64 -5.13 -0.74
CA ALA A 182 29.93 -6.23 -1.65
C ALA A 182 30.72 -7.36 -0.97
N ARG A 183 31.70 -7.00 -0.13
CA ARG A 183 32.48 -7.96 0.65
C ARG A 183 31.61 -8.71 1.68
N LEU A 184 30.75 -7.99 2.41
CA LEU A 184 29.84 -8.58 3.40
C LEU A 184 28.80 -9.49 2.74
N LEU A 185 28.23 -9.09 1.60
CA LEU A 185 27.32 -9.91 0.82
C LEU A 185 27.98 -11.21 0.37
N THR A 186 29.18 -11.11 -0.23
CA THR A 186 29.95 -12.28 -0.66
C THR A 186 30.22 -13.23 0.51
N LYS A 187 30.65 -12.67 1.65
CA LYS A 187 30.92 -13.45 2.86
C LYS A 187 29.65 -14.15 3.38
N GLU A 188 28.52 -13.45 3.45
CA GLU A 188 27.26 -14.04 3.90
C GLU A 188 26.79 -15.17 2.98
N ILE A 189 26.87 -14.98 1.66
CA ILE A 189 26.49 -16.02 0.69
C ILE A 189 27.32 -17.29 0.91
N LEU A 190 28.64 -17.16 1.10
CA LEU A 190 29.53 -18.30 1.36
C LEU A 190 29.23 -18.97 2.70
N GLU A 191 28.92 -18.21 3.75
CA GLU A 191 28.54 -18.77 5.06
C GLU A 191 27.23 -19.55 4.98
N VAL A 192 26.20 -18.99 4.33
CA VAL A 192 24.91 -19.66 4.12
C VAL A 192 25.06 -20.93 3.27
N ASP A 193 25.90 -20.90 2.23
CA ASP A 193 26.19 -22.08 1.42
C ASP A 193 26.85 -23.20 2.25
N MET A 194 27.83 -22.85 3.08
CA MET A 194 28.48 -23.81 3.97
C MET A 194 27.49 -24.40 4.99
N GLU A 195 26.62 -23.58 5.58
CA GLU A 195 25.57 -24.06 6.48
C GLU A 195 24.58 -25.01 5.79
N LEU A 196 24.18 -24.67 4.56
CA LEU A 196 23.32 -25.50 3.74
C LEU A 196 23.97 -26.87 3.49
N LEU A 197 25.24 -26.88 3.07
CA LEU A 197 25.99 -28.12 2.82
C LEU A 197 26.11 -29.00 4.06
N ILE A 198 26.34 -28.40 5.24
CA ILE A 198 26.41 -29.14 6.51
C ILE A 198 25.06 -29.81 6.81
N LYS A 199 23.95 -29.07 6.65
CA LYS A 199 22.59 -29.61 6.89
C LYS A 199 22.23 -30.72 5.91
N VAL A 200 22.57 -30.57 4.63
CA VAL A 200 22.34 -31.60 3.61
C VAL A 200 23.16 -32.86 3.93
N LYS A 201 24.45 -32.72 4.29
CA LYS A 201 25.29 -33.85 4.68
C LYS A 201 24.76 -34.57 5.92
N ALA A 202 24.33 -33.83 6.94
CA ALA A 202 23.75 -34.41 8.15
C ALA A 202 22.47 -35.19 7.84
N ALA A 203 21.56 -34.63 7.04
CA ALA A 203 20.34 -35.31 6.61
C ALA A 203 20.62 -36.59 5.80
N ARG A 204 21.62 -36.54 4.92
CA ARG A 204 22.06 -37.71 4.14
C ARG A 204 22.59 -38.83 5.04
N ASN A 205 23.41 -38.52 6.03
CA ASN A 205 23.98 -39.52 6.93
C ASN A 205 22.88 -40.23 7.74
N VAL A 206 21.91 -39.46 8.26
CA VAL A 206 20.74 -40.02 8.96
C VAL A 206 19.92 -40.96 8.06
N ALA A 207 19.75 -40.61 6.78
CA ALA A 207 19.04 -41.46 5.83
C ALA A 207 19.78 -42.78 5.57
N VAL A 208 21.11 -42.75 5.44
CA VAL A 208 21.94 -43.93 5.24
C VAL A 208 21.87 -44.87 6.46
N GLU A 209 21.96 -44.34 7.68
CA GLU A 209 21.86 -45.14 8.91
C GLU A 209 20.51 -45.87 9.02
N ARG A 210 19.41 -45.19 8.67
CA ARG A 210 18.06 -45.79 8.67
C ARG A 210 17.90 -46.91 7.66
N MET A 211 18.54 -46.79 6.49
CA MET A 211 18.52 -47.84 5.47
C MET A 211 19.38 -49.05 5.87
N SER A 212 20.44 -48.86 6.65
CA SER A 212 21.26 -49.99 7.15
C SER A 212 20.66 -50.73 8.35
N SER A 213 19.65 -50.15 9.01
CA SER A 213 18.95 -50.75 10.15
C SER A 213 17.72 -51.60 9.79
N HIS A 214 17.41 -51.74 8.50
CA HIS A 214 16.36 -52.59 7.94
C HIS A 214 16.96 -53.68 7.05
#